data_AF-A0A368PUF7-F1
#
_entry.id   AF-A0A368PUF7-F1
#
_cell.length_a   1.000
_cell.length_b   1.000
_cell.length_c   1.000
_cell.angle_alpha   90.00
_cell.angle_beta   90.00
_cell.angle_gamma   90.00
#
_symmetry.space_group_name_H-M   'P 1'
#
loop_
_entity.id
_entity.type
_entity.pdbx_description
1 polymer ?
#
loop_
_entity_poly.entity_id
_entity_poly.type
_entity_poly.pdbx_seq_one_letter_code
_entity_poly.pdbx_strand_id
1 'polypeptide(L)'
;MCARTQKTLLTSIGEVISYTTLIVATGAPALKLEEFGGSGSNAENVCYLRDIVDADKLVSVMRSFPGGNAIVIGGGYIGMECAAALVANKIKVTIVFPGKHCSK
;
A
#
# COMPACT_ATOMS: atom_id res chain seq x y z
N MET A 1 -37.62 -3.82 24.24
CA MET A 1 -37.36 -4.86 23.22
C MET A 1 -35.90 -4.76 22.80
N CYS A 2 -35.08 -5.75 23.18
CA CYS A 2 -33.65 -5.77 22.87
C CYS A 2 -33.50 -6.22 21.41
N ALA A 3 -33.16 -5.30 20.50
CA ALA A 3 -32.94 -5.64 19.10
C ALA A 3 -31.72 -6.56 18.99
N ARG A 4 -31.95 -7.84 18.65
CA ARG A 4 -30.89 -8.77 18.26
C ARG A 4 -30.16 -8.16 17.07
N THR A 5 -28.90 -7.77 17.24
CA THR A 5 -28.04 -7.31 16.16
C THR A 5 -28.03 -8.37 15.06
N GLN A 6 -28.49 -8.03 13.85
CA GLN A 6 -28.48 -8.96 12.71
C GLN A 6 -27.03 -9.39 12.45
N LYS A 7 -26.77 -10.71 12.47
CA LYS A 7 -25.48 -11.31 12.17
C LYS A 7 -25.33 -11.53 10.66
N THR A 8 -25.27 -10.43 9.91
CA THR A 8 -25.19 -10.46 8.44
C THR A 8 -24.07 -9.56 7.93
N LEU A 9 -23.56 -9.89 6.74
CA LEU A 9 -22.65 -9.09 5.93
C LEU A 9 -23.36 -8.73 4.62
N LEU A 10 -23.15 -7.52 4.11
CA LEU A 10 -23.61 -7.08 2.79
C LEU A 10 -22.40 -6.97 1.87
N THR A 11 -22.41 -7.70 0.76
CA THR A 11 -21.34 -7.62 -0.25
C THR A 11 -21.54 -6.41 -1.16
N SER A 12 -20.48 -6.02 -1.89
CA SER A 12 -20.56 -4.91 -2.85
C SER A 12 -21.53 -5.16 -4.01
N ILE A 13 -21.87 -6.42 -4.29
CA ILE A 13 -22.86 -6.81 -5.29
C ILE A 13 -24.29 -6.97 -4.72
N GLY A 14 -24.49 -6.62 -3.44
CA GLY A 14 -25.81 -6.63 -2.79
C GLY A 14 -26.20 -7.96 -2.16
N GLU A 15 -25.32 -8.96 -2.12
CA GLU A 15 -25.59 -10.25 -1.47
C GLU A 15 -25.55 -10.12 0.06
N VAL A 16 -26.49 -10.77 0.75
CA VAL A 16 -26.55 -10.80 2.22
C VAL A 16 -26.11 -12.17 2.73
N ILE A 17 -25.01 -12.20 3.48
CA ILE A 17 -24.42 -13.42 4.03
C ILE A 17 -24.66 -13.45 5.54
N SER A 18 -25.39 -14.45 6.04
CA SER A 18 -25.61 -14.65 7.48
C SER A 18 -24.49 -15.47 8.12
N TYR A 19 -24.14 -15.19 9.37
CA TYR A 19 -23.11 -15.94 10.10
C TYR A 19 -23.52 -16.30 11.52
N THR A 20 -22.95 -17.40 12.05
CA THR A 20 -23.03 -17.75 13.47
C THR A 20 -21.89 -17.10 14.25
N THR A 21 -20.68 -17.20 13.72
CA THR A 21 -19.43 -16.64 14.26
C THR A 21 -18.71 -15.91 13.12
N LEU A 22 -18.21 -14.71 13.40
CA LEU A 22 -17.44 -13.90 12.45
C LEU A 22 -16.02 -13.70 12.96
N ILE A 23 -15.03 -13.99 12.12
CA ILE A 23 -13.63 -13.64 12.35
C ILE A 23 -13.30 -12.48 11.41
N VAL A 24 -12.86 -11.35 11.97
CA VAL A 24 -12.43 -10.19 11.19
C VAL A 24 -10.94 -10.31 10.91
N ALA A 25 -10.58 -10.52 9.64
CA ALA A 25 -9.22 -10.72 9.19
C ALA A 25 -8.90 -9.90 7.91
N THR A 26 -9.44 -8.68 7.82
CA THR A 26 -9.35 -7.81 6.63
C THR A 26 -7.99 -7.15 6.42
N GLY A 27 -7.04 -7.34 7.34
CA GLY A 27 -5.73 -6.69 7.30
C GLY A 27 -5.82 -5.16 7.44
N ALA A 28 -4.84 -4.45 6.90
CA ALA A 28 -4.75 -2.99 6.92
C ALA A 28 -4.43 -2.44 5.51
N PRO A 29 -4.95 -1.28 5.12
CA PRO A 29 -4.55 -0.62 3.87
C PRO A 29 -3.16 0.04 4.00
N ALA A 30 -2.54 0.36 2.86
CA ALA A 30 -1.39 1.29 2.84
C ALA A 30 -1.88 2.73 3.02
N LEU A 31 -1.14 3.52 3.82
CA LEU A 31 -1.39 4.96 3.96
C LEU A 31 -1.02 5.67 2.66
N LYS A 32 -1.93 6.52 2.18
CA LYS A 32 -1.76 7.29 0.94
C LYS A 32 -1.22 8.68 1.20
N LEU A 33 -0.48 9.24 0.24
CA LEU A 33 0.09 10.59 0.33
C LEU A 33 -0.95 11.68 0.54
N GLU A 34 -2.15 11.52 -0.02
CA GLU A 34 -3.27 12.46 0.15
C GLU A 34 -3.75 12.57 1.60
N GLU A 35 -3.59 11.51 2.40
CA GLU A 35 -3.93 11.51 3.83
C GLU A 35 -3.00 12.44 4.63
N PHE A 36 -1.84 12.79 4.08
CA PHE A 36 -0.88 13.75 4.64
C PHE A 36 -0.96 15.14 3.99
N GLY A 37 -1.99 15.41 3.18
CA GLY A 37 -2.15 16.67 2.44
C GLY A 37 -1.25 16.78 1.21
N GLY A 38 -0.64 15.68 0.76
CA GLY A 38 0.16 15.66 -0.47
C GLY A 38 -0.72 15.74 -1.72
N SER A 39 -0.37 16.62 -2.66
CA SER A 39 -0.96 16.64 -4.00
C SER A 39 -0.32 15.60 -4.92
N GLY A 40 -1.09 15.07 -5.88
CA GLY A 40 -0.55 14.16 -6.90
C GLY A 40 -0.46 12.69 -6.47
N SER A 41 -1.18 12.29 -5.42
CA SER A 41 -1.30 10.88 -4.98
C SER A 41 -1.74 9.91 -6.10
N ASN A 42 -2.45 10.43 -7.10
CA ASN A 42 -3.00 9.70 -8.24
C ASN A 42 -2.14 9.77 -9.51
N ALA A 43 -0.93 10.35 -9.47
CA ALA A 43 -0.05 10.34 -10.63
C ALA A 43 0.32 8.89 -11.02
N GLU A 44 0.47 8.63 -12.32
CA GLU A 44 0.65 7.26 -12.83
C GLU A 44 1.82 6.51 -12.18
N ASN A 45 2.93 7.21 -11.97
CA ASN A 45 4.16 6.66 -11.39
C ASN A 45 4.20 6.65 -9.85
N VAL A 46 3.15 7.15 -9.17
CA VAL A 46 3.02 6.99 -7.72
C VAL A 46 2.48 5.59 -7.42
N CYS A 47 3.30 4.82 -6.70
CA CYS A 47 3.03 3.42 -6.37
C CYS A 47 2.96 3.25 -4.86
N TYR A 48 2.05 2.39 -4.42
CA TYR A 48 2.00 1.84 -3.07
C TYR A 48 2.33 0.35 -3.14
N LEU A 49 2.60 -0.30 -2.00
CA LEU A 49 2.88 -1.73 -1.96
C LEU A 49 2.17 -2.38 -0.78
N ARG A 50 0.97 -2.92 -1.03
CA ARG A 50 0.20 -3.67 -0.03
C ARG A 50 -0.17 -5.07 -0.50
N ASP A 51 -0.56 -5.22 -1.76
CA ASP A 51 -0.97 -6.48 -2.33
C ASP A 51 -0.23 -6.79 -3.65
N ILE A 52 -0.66 -7.86 -4.33
CA ILE A 52 -0.02 -8.31 -5.56
C ILE A 52 -0.28 -7.35 -6.73
N VAL A 53 -1.42 -6.66 -6.75
CA VAL A 53 -1.78 -5.72 -7.82
C VAL A 53 -0.89 -4.48 -7.74
N ASP A 54 -0.65 -4.01 -6.53
CA ASP A 54 0.33 -2.97 -6.24
C ASP A 54 1.75 -3.36 -6.70
N ALA A 55 2.16 -4.59 -6.41
CA ALA A 55 3.48 -5.10 -6.81
C ALA A 55 3.64 -5.14 -8.34
N ASP A 56 2.61 -5.63 -9.05
CA ASP A 56 2.60 -5.67 -10.51
C ASP A 56 2.69 -4.26 -11.12
N LYS A 57 1.96 -3.29 -10.55
CA LYS A 57 2.06 -1.87 -10.95
C LYS A 57 3.48 -1.35 -10.76
N LEU A 58 4.08 -1.56 -9.59
CA LEU A 58 5.44 -1.10 -9.28
C LEU A 58 6.46 -1.68 -10.27
N VAL A 59 6.38 -2.98 -10.57
CA VAL A 59 7.28 -3.64 -11.54
C VAL A 59 7.08 -3.08 -12.94
N SER A 60 5.84 -2.86 -13.37
CA SER A 60 5.52 -2.27 -14.68
C SER A 60 6.12 -0.86 -14.82
N VAL A 61 5.89 0.01 -13.83
CA VAL A 61 6.45 1.37 -13.79
C VAL A 61 7.98 1.33 -13.74
N MET A 62 8.57 0.50 -12.89
CA MET A 62 10.04 0.39 -12.81
C MET A 62 10.66 0.00 -14.15
N ARG A 63 10.06 -0.95 -14.87
CA ARG A 63 10.56 -1.41 -16.18
C ARG A 63 10.44 -0.38 -17.29
N SER A 64 9.51 0.58 -17.19
CA SER A 64 9.40 1.66 -18.18
C SER A 64 10.46 2.76 -18.01
N PHE A 65 11.23 2.75 -16.90
CA PHE A 65 12.30 3.73 -16.62
C PHE A 65 13.67 3.06 -16.36
N PRO A 66 14.26 2.36 -17.35
CA PRO A 66 15.56 1.71 -17.16
C PRO A 66 16.67 2.73 -16.82
N GLY A 67 17.37 2.51 -15.71
CA GLY A 67 18.40 3.44 -15.21
C GLY A 67 17.85 4.77 -14.67
N GLY A 68 16.53 4.84 -14.42
CA GLY A 68 15.86 6.02 -13.89
C GLY A 68 16.16 6.30 -12.41
N ASN A 69 15.46 7.30 -11.87
CA ASN A 69 15.50 7.67 -10.46
C ASN A 69 14.16 7.32 -9.80
N ALA A 70 14.21 6.81 -8.57
CA ALA A 70 13.04 6.60 -7.74
C ALA A 70 13.21 7.29 -6.38
N ILE A 71 12.09 7.81 -5.88
CA ILE A 71 11.98 8.33 -4.51
C ILE A 71 11.13 7.35 -3.72
N VAL A 72 11.69 6.80 -2.65
CA VAL A 72 10.95 5.97 -1.68
C VAL A 72 10.57 6.83 -0.50
N ILE A 73 9.27 6.95 -0.22
CA ILE A 73 8.75 7.73 0.90
C ILE A 73 8.43 6.75 2.04
N GLY A 74 9.17 6.86 3.14
CA GLY A 74 9.06 5.99 4.30
C GLY A 74 10.35 5.22 4.59
N GLY A 75 10.81 5.30 5.85
CA GLY A 75 12.06 4.68 6.33
C GLY A 75 11.84 3.42 7.17
N GLY A 76 10.67 2.78 7.06
CA GLY A 76 10.37 1.50 7.71
C GLY A 76 10.81 0.29 6.87
N TYR A 77 10.56 -0.92 7.36
CA TYR A 77 11.00 -2.16 6.70
C TYR A 77 10.52 -2.26 5.24
N ILE A 78 9.24 -1.96 4.95
CA ILE A 78 8.70 -1.95 3.57
C ILE A 78 9.48 -0.98 2.69
N GLY A 79 9.73 0.25 3.18
CA GLY A 79 10.47 1.26 2.43
C GLY A 79 11.90 0.79 2.12
N MET A 80 12.58 0.18 3.09
CA MET A 80 13.94 -0.34 2.91
C MET A 80 13.99 -1.53 1.94
N GLU A 81 13.05 -2.47 2.02
CA GLU A 81 12.95 -3.60 1.09
C GLU A 81 12.65 -3.13 -0.34
N CYS A 82 11.70 -2.20 -0.51
CA CYS A 82 11.41 -1.57 -1.80
C CYS A 82 12.64 -0.86 -2.38
N ALA A 83 13.36 -0.09 -1.55
CA ALA A 83 14.57 0.59 -1.97
C ALA A 83 15.66 -0.40 -2.43
N ALA A 84 15.88 -1.47 -1.67
CA ALA A 84 16.82 -2.52 -2.02
C ALA A 84 16.44 -3.20 -3.34
N ALA A 85 15.16 -3.52 -3.54
CA ALA A 85 14.66 -4.12 -4.77
C ALA A 85 14.85 -3.20 -5.99
N LEU A 86 14.57 -1.90 -5.86
CA LEU A 86 14.79 -0.91 -6.91
C LEU A 86 16.29 -0.77 -7.26
N VAL A 87 17.17 -0.71 -6.26
CA VAL A 87 18.63 -0.68 -6.46
C VAL A 87 19.12 -1.94 -7.18
N ALA A 88 18.63 -3.12 -6.81
CA ALA A 88 18.96 -4.38 -7.48
C ALA A 88 18.53 -4.38 -8.96
N ASN A 89 17.49 -3.61 -9.30
CA ASN A 89 17.02 -3.37 -10.67
C ASN A 89 17.68 -2.14 -11.33
N LYS A 90 18.82 -1.67 -10.82
CA LYS A 90 19.63 -0.58 -11.37
C LYS A 90 18.93 0.77 -11.42
N ILE A 91 17.96 0.99 -10.53
CA ILE A 91 17.33 2.31 -10.32
C ILE A 91 18.13 3.07 -9.26
N LYS A 92 18.38 4.36 -9.50
CA LYS A 92 18.98 5.24 -8.50
C LYS A 92 17.90 5.65 -7.49
N VAL A 93 18.10 5.28 -6.22
CA VAL A 93 17.09 5.48 -5.18
C VAL A 93 17.49 6.57 -4.20
N THR A 94 16.54 7.45 -3.89
CA THR A 94 16.58 8.35 -2.73
C THR A 94 15.48 7.96 -1.76
N ILE A 95 15.80 7.79 -0.47
CA ILE A 95 14.79 7.52 0.57
C ILE A 95 14.54 8.81 1.34
N VAL A 96 13.26 9.14 1.55
CA VAL A 96 12.83 10.32 2.31
C VAL A 96 11.92 9.87 3.45
N PHE A 97 12.26 10.27 4.68
CA PHE A 97 11.47 10.01 5.88
C PHE A 97 11.76 11.10 6.94
N PRO A 98 10.83 11.37 7.87
CA PRO A 98 10.97 12.49 8.81
C PRO A 98 11.95 12.22 9.98
N GLY A 99 12.32 10.96 10.20
CA GLY A 99 13.18 10.54 11.31
C GLY A 99 14.68 10.82 11.09
N LYS A 100 15.46 10.80 12.17
CA LYS A 100 16.93 10.90 12.11
C LYS A 100 17.61 9.62 11.61
N HIS A 101 16.93 8.48 11.76
CA HIS A 101 17.41 7.15 11.39
C HIS A 101 16.24 6.35 10.80
N CYS A 102 16.54 5.35 9.97
CA CYS A 102 15.54 4.38 9.54
C CYS A 102 14.95 3.67 10.76
N SER A 103 13.68 3.27 10.67
CA SER A 103 13.02 2.54 11.74
C SER A 103 13.71 1.19 11.95
N LYS A 104 13.78 0.77 13.22
CA LYS A 104 14.22 -0.58 13.60
C LYS A 104 13.26 -1.65 13.09
#